data_AF-A0A811T9M0-F1
#
_entry.id   AF-A0A811T9M0-F1
#
_cell.length_a   1.000
_cell.length_b   1.000
_cell.length_c   1.000
_cell.angle_alpha   90.00
_cell.angle_beta   90.00
_cell.angle_gamma   90.00
#
_symmetry.space_group_name_H-M   'P 1'
#
loop_
_entity.id
_entity.type
_entity.pdbx_description
1 polymer ?
#
loop_
_entity_poly.entity_id
_entity_poly.type
_entity_poly.pdbx_seq_one_letter_code
_entity_poly.pdbx_strand_id
1 'polypeptide(L)'
;MNSNYNEKNGTTAFYFKKEICKECILKYQCTKQKRRTITIGKCHELVMEAKEYNKTQEFRDDMKERAHIEPKHAEMKRFHGMTRAKY
;
A
#
# COMPACT_ATOMS: atom_id res chain seq x y z
N MET A 1 21.42 -10.83 6.34
CA MET A 1 20.35 -10.18 5.54
C MET A 1 20.98 -8.96 4.92
N ASN A 2 20.85 -8.76 3.62
CA ASN A 2 21.51 -7.64 2.95
C ASN A 2 20.44 -6.61 2.57
N SER A 3 20.66 -5.34 2.88
CA SER A 3 19.78 -4.24 2.46
C SER A 3 20.41 -3.47 1.29
N ASN A 4 19.57 -2.92 0.43
CA ASN A 4 19.95 -1.99 -0.62
C ASN A 4 18.96 -0.83 -0.62
N TYR A 5 19.48 0.39 -0.51
CA TYR A 5 18.67 1.60 -0.57
C TYR A 5 18.68 2.15 -2.00
N ASN A 6 17.50 2.52 -2.49
CA ASN A 6 17.31 3.18 -3.78
C ASN A 6 16.84 4.61 -3.55
N GLU A 7 17.72 5.57 -3.80
CA GLU A 7 17.49 7.01 -3.61
C GLU A 7 16.38 7.57 -4.49
N LYS A 8 16.29 7.13 -5.76
CA LYS A 8 15.28 7.64 -6.72
C LYS A 8 13.85 7.35 -6.26
N ASN A 9 13.65 6.17 -5.67
CA ASN A 9 12.34 5.71 -5.23
C ASN A 9 12.11 5.88 -3.73
N GLY A 10 13.15 6.23 -2.96
CA GLY A 10 13.11 6.25 -1.49
C GLY A 10 12.74 4.89 -0.91
N THR A 11 13.23 3.80 -1.50
CA THR A 11 12.87 2.43 -1.10
C THR A 11 14.08 1.66 -0.58
N THR A 12 13.91 0.94 0.52
CA THR A 12 14.91 0.02 1.06
C THR A 12 14.46 -1.42 0.79
N ALA A 13 15.23 -2.14 -0.02
CA ALA A 13 15.01 -3.55 -0.30
C ALA A 13 15.89 -4.43 0.60
N PHE A 14 15.28 -5.42 1.24
CA PHE A 14 15.92 -6.40 2.10
C PHE A 14 15.89 -7.76 1.42
N TYR A 15 17.07 -8.34 1.26
CA TYR A 15 17.27 -9.61 0.63
C TYR A 15 17.65 -10.67 1.64
N PHE A 16 16.87 -11.75 1.65
CA PHE A 16 17.21 -12.95 2.40
C PHE A 16 18.26 -13.77 1.66
N LYS A 17 19.13 -14.44 2.41
CA LYS A 17 20.13 -15.37 1.86
C LYS A 17 19.40 -16.57 1.23
N LYS A 18 19.86 -17.01 0.05
CA LYS A 18 19.21 -18.09 -0.70
C LYS A 18 19.32 -19.42 0.05
N GLU A 19 20.44 -19.61 0.73
CA GLU A 19 20.80 -20.79 1.50
C GLU A 19 19.79 -20.97 2.65
N ILE A 20 19.57 -19.90 3.41
CA ILE A 20 18.59 -19.86 4.51
C ILE A 20 17.17 -20.13 3.99
N CYS A 21 16.78 -19.51 2.87
CA CYS A 21 15.45 -19.75 2.30
C CYS A 21 15.28 -21.17 1.73
N LYS A 22 16.36 -21.83 1.30
CA LYS A 22 16.32 -23.19 0.75
C LYS A 22 16.06 -24.23 1.83
N GLU A 23 16.64 -24.05 3.01
CA GLU A 23 16.48 -24.93 4.17
C GLU A 23 15.21 -24.63 5.00
N CYS A 24 14.52 -23.53 4.68
CA CYS A 24 13.33 -23.11 5.41
C CYS A 24 12.12 -24.03 5.12
N ILE A 25 11.60 -24.68 6.16
CA ILE A 25 10.40 -25.53 6.10
C ILE A 25 9.17 -24.74 5.61
N LEU A 26 9.08 -23.46 5.99
CA LEU A 26 7.98 -22.57 5.63
C LEU A 26 8.13 -21.96 4.24
N LYS A 27 9.16 -22.31 3.45
CA LYS A 27 9.44 -21.70 2.15
C LYS A 27 8.21 -21.69 1.25
N TYR A 28 7.51 -22.82 1.14
CA TYR A 28 6.33 -22.97 0.28
C TYR A 28 5.16 -22.05 0.67
N GLN A 29 5.01 -21.74 1.96
CA GLN A 29 4.01 -20.78 2.46
C GLN A 29 4.49 -19.33 2.40
N CYS A 30 5.81 -19.12 2.39
CA CYS A 30 6.46 -17.83 2.49
C CYS A 30 6.67 -17.14 1.13
N THR A 31 7.22 -17.87 0.14
CA THR A 31 7.49 -17.32 -1.19
C THR A 31 7.66 -18.43 -2.23
N LYS A 32 7.15 -18.20 -3.45
CA LYS A 32 7.40 -19.07 -4.61
C LYS A 32 8.79 -18.85 -5.25
N GLN A 33 9.50 -17.81 -4.85
CA GLN A 33 10.80 -17.45 -5.42
C GLN A 33 11.97 -18.23 -4.76
N LYS A 34 13.16 -18.14 -5.35
CA LYS A 34 14.39 -18.75 -4.80
C LYS A 34 14.75 -18.21 -3.40
N ARG A 35 14.38 -16.97 -3.11
CA ARG A 35 14.58 -16.28 -1.83
C ARG A 35 13.46 -15.27 -1.59
N ARG A 36 13.21 -14.91 -0.34
CA ARG A 36 12.31 -13.80 0.01
C ARG A 36 13.02 -12.46 -0.21
N THR A 37 12.29 -11.48 -0.72
CA THR A 37 12.70 -10.08 -0.78
C THR A 37 11.59 -9.24 -0.17
N ILE A 38 11.94 -8.31 0.72
CA ILE A 38 10.98 -7.40 1.36
C ILE A 38 11.40 -5.98 0.99
N THR A 39 10.46 -5.17 0.50
CA THR A 39 10.74 -3.77 0.16
C THR A 39 9.93 -2.86 1.06
N ILE A 40 10.62 -1.94 1.72
CA ILE A 40 10.02 -0.85 2.51
C ILE A 40 10.10 0.42 1.67
N GLY A 41 8.96 1.02 1.37
CA GLY A 41 8.89 2.27 0.60
C GLY A 41 8.90 3.51 1.49
N LYS A 42 9.10 4.68 0.87
CA LYS A 42 9.18 5.97 1.55
C LYS A 42 8.01 6.25 2.50
N CYS A 43 6.79 5.91 2.07
CA CYS A 43 5.57 6.17 2.83
C CYS A 43 5.11 4.97 3.66
N HIS A 44 6.02 4.04 4.01
CA HIS A 44 5.66 2.82 4.74
C HIS A 44 4.94 3.12 6.06
N GLU A 45 5.45 4.06 6.84
CA GLU A 45 4.86 4.47 8.12
C GLU A 45 3.43 4.97 7.94
N LEU A 46 3.20 5.86 6.97
CA LEU A 46 1.85 6.36 6.65
C LEU A 46 0.89 5.23 6.26
N VAL A 47 1.37 4.24 5.50
CA VAL A 47 0.56 3.08 5.13
C VAL A 47 0.25 2.20 6.36
N MET A 48 1.16 2.08 7.31
CA MET A 48 0.93 1.32 8.54
C MET A 48 -0.03 2.05 9.47
N GLU A 49 0.13 3.35 9.65
CA GLU A 49 -0.81 4.19 10.40
C GLU A 49 -2.22 4.11 9.81
N ALA A 50 -2.34 4.28 8.49
CA ALA A 50 -3.63 4.15 7.80
C ALA A 50 -4.24 2.76 7.98
N LYS A 51 -3.43 1.69 8.01
CA LYS A 51 -3.93 0.33 8.27
C LYS A 51 -4.47 0.17 9.67
N GLU A 52 -3.82 0.76 10.67
CA GLU A 52 -4.32 0.70 12.05
C GLU A 52 -5.60 1.52 12.19
N TYR A 53 -5.64 2.72 11.63
CA TYR A 53 -6.85 3.54 11.58
C TYR A 53 -8.01 2.82 10.86
N ASN A 54 -7.76 2.13 9.75
CA ASN A 54 -8.80 1.40 9.01
C ASN A 54 -9.47 0.27 9.81
N LYS A 55 -8.88 -0.16 10.93
CA LYS A 55 -9.48 -1.17 11.82
C LYS A 55 -10.45 -0.55 12.83
N THR A 56 -10.44 0.78 13.02
CA THR A 56 -11.25 1.45 14.03
C THR A 56 -12.70 1.59 13.59
N GLN A 57 -13.58 1.86 14.56
CA GLN A 57 -14.97 2.18 14.29
C GLN A 57 -15.13 3.57 13.66
N GLU A 58 -14.28 4.53 14.05
CA GLU A 58 -14.25 5.88 13.47
C GLU A 58 -14.07 5.85 11.96
N PHE A 59 -13.12 5.05 11.46
CA PHE A 59 -12.95 4.86 10.02
C PHE A 59 -14.22 4.35 9.33
N ARG A 60 -14.94 3.42 9.96
CA ARG A 60 -16.18 2.88 9.40
C ARG A 60 -17.27 3.95 9.31
N ASP A 61 -17.31 4.87 10.26
CA ASP A 61 -18.28 5.95 10.27
C ASP A 61 -17.90 7.02 9.23
N ASP A 62 -16.62 7.36 9.12
CA ASP A 62 -16.11 8.26 8.07
C ASP A 62 -16.35 7.67 6.66
N MET A 63 -16.23 6.36 6.48
CA MET A 63 -16.56 5.69 5.21
C MET A 63 -18.06 5.80 4.85
N LYS A 64 -18.96 5.80 5.84
CA LYS A 64 -20.40 6.02 5.58
C LYS A 64 -20.65 7.43 5.08
N GLU A 65 -20.01 8.43 5.68
CA GLU A 65 -20.14 9.82 5.24
C GLU A 65 -19.64 9.99 3.79
N ARG A 66 -18.48 9.41 3.47
CA ARG A 66 -17.92 9.42 2.11
C ARG A 66 -18.84 8.81 1.06
N ALA A 67 -19.59 7.76 1.42
CA ALA A 67 -20.52 7.11 0.50
C ALA A 67 -21.61 8.06 -0.01
N HIS A 68 -21.91 9.15 0.69
CA HIS A 68 -22.83 10.19 0.22
C HIS A 68 -22.16 11.23 -0.69
N ILE A 69 -20.87 11.49 -0.48
CA ILE A 69 -20.10 12.53 -1.19
C ILE A 69 -19.60 12.03 -2.55
N GLU A 70 -19.03 10.82 -2.60
CA GLU A 70 -18.39 10.28 -3.81
C GLU A 70 -19.34 10.17 -5.02
N PRO A 71 -20.62 9.74 -4.87
CA PRO A 71 -21.58 9.74 -5.97
C PRO A 71 -21.82 11.14 -6.53
N LYS A 72 -21.92 12.16 -5.66
CA LYS A 72 -22.12 13.53 -6.12
C LYS A 72 -20.90 14.06 -6.86
N HIS A 73 -19.69 13.80 -6.37
CA HIS A 73 -18.47 14.13 -7.11
C HIS A 73 -18.41 13.42 -8.47
N ALA A 74 -18.82 12.15 -8.54
CA ALA A 74 -18.88 11.41 -9.80
C ALA A 74 -19.91 12.01 -10.77
N GLU A 75 -21.08 12.40 -10.29
CA GLU A 75 -22.10 13.11 -11.07
C GLU A 75 -21.56 14.44 -11.60
N MET A 76 -20.96 15.26 -10.74
CA MET A 76 -20.35 16.54 -11.11
C MET A 76 -19.27 16.37 -12.17
N LYS A 77 -18.44 15.34 -12.03
CA LYS A 77 -17.40 14.98 -13.01
C LYS A 77 -17.97 14.59 -14.37
N ARG A 78 -19.04 13.78 -14.40
CA ARG A 78 -19.60 13.18 -15.63
C ARG A 78 -20.54 14.12 -16.37
N PHE A 79 -21.43 14.80 -15.66
CA PHE A 79 -22.57 15.50 -16.25
C PHE A 79 -22.47 17.01 -16.13
N HIS A 80 -21.84 17.53 -15.07
CA HIS A 80 -21.80 18.96 -14.78
C HIS A 80 -20.47 19.63 -15.11
N GLY A 81 -19.68 19.00 -15.96
CA GLY A 81 -18.49 19.62 -16.53
C GLY A 81 -17.36 19.88 -15.53
N MET A 82 -17.35 19.31 -14.32
CA MET A 82 -16.30 19.55 -13.31
C MET A 82 -14.87 19.22 -13.80
N THR A 83 -14.72 18.36 -14.81
CA THR A 83 -13.39 18.09 -15.44
C THR A 83 -13.01 19.15 -16.49
N ARG A 84 -14.00 19.79 -17.11
CA ARG A 84 -13.87 20.67 -18.29
C ARG A 84 -13.94 22.15 -17.92
N ALA A 85 -14.73 22.49 -16.91
CA ALA A 85 -14.76 23.78 -16.26
C ALA A 85 -13.49 23.94 -15.41
N LYS A 86 -12.36 24.05 -16.11
CA LYS A 86 -11.19 24.71 -15.56
C LYS A 86 -11.49 26.20 -15.62
N TYR A 87 -11.16 26.89 -14.54
CA TYR A 87 -11.27 28.34 -14.32
C TYR A 87 -11.17 29.15 -15.62
#